data_AF-A0A5P8WI49-F1
#
_entry.id   AF-A0A5P8WI49-F1
#
_cell.length_a   1.000
_cell.length_b   1.000
_cell.length_c   1.000
_cell.angle_alpha   90.00
_cell.angle_beta   90.00
_cell.angle_gamma   90.00
#
_symmetry.space_group_name_H-M   'P 1'
#
loop_
_entity.id
_entity.type
_entity.pdbx_description
1 polymer ?
#
loop_
_entity_poly.entity_id
_entity_poly.type
_entity_poly.pdbx_seq_one_letter_code
_entity_poly.pdbx_strand_id
1 'polypeptide(L)' 'MQKPAFVLGERVMLCSHDTGTKHRLILGIALVNNSWFYIVELISPTLIKTPTISNRFSLVGEKSLMRVKV' A
#
# COMPACT_ATOMS: atom_id res chain seq x y z
N MET A 1 -1.33 -5.02 22.14
CA MET A 1 -0.92 -4.57 20.79
C MET A 1 -1.95 -3.59 20.27
N GLN A 2 -1.53 -2.53 19.59
CA GLN A 2 -2.46 -1.60 18.95
C GLN A 2 -3.04 -2.22 17.68
N LYS A 3 -4.28 -1.83 17.35
CA LYS A 3 -4.93 -2.18 16.08
C LYS A 3 -4.12 -1.59 14.90
N PRO A 4 -4.19 -2.19 13.69
CA PRO A 4 -3.56 -1.61 12.52
C PRO A 4 -4.11 -0.20 12.26
N ALA A 5 -3.24 0.74 11.89
CA ALA A 5 -3.62 2.13 11.64
C ALA A 5 -4.48 2.32 10.37
N PHE A 6 -4.46 1.35 9.46
CA PHE A 6 -5.18 1.37 8.20
C PHE A 6 -6.00 0.10 7.96
N VAL A 7 -7.00 0.18 7.10
CA VAL A 7 -7.92 -0.94 6.79
C VAL A 7 -7.82 -1.42 5.33
N LEU A 8 -8.31 -2.62 5.07
CA LEU A 8 -8.40 -3.18 3.72
C LEU A 8 -9.25 -2.27 2.81
N GLY A 9 -8.78 -2.01 1.60
CA GLY A 9 -9.42 -1.13 0.63
C GLY A 9 -9.23 0.37 0.89
N GLU A 10 -8.56 0.76 1.99
CA GLU A 10 -8.26 2.16 2.27
C GLU A 10 -7.28 2.72 1.22
N ARG A 11 -7.50 3.98 0.84
CA ARG A 11 -6.61 4.71 -0.06
C ARG A 11 -5.51 5.39 0.74
N VAL A 12 -4.27 5.05 0.41
CA VAL A 12 -3.07 5.56 1.08
C VAL A 12 -2.08 6.13 0.06
N MET A 13 -1.17 6.95 0.55
CA MET A 13 0.01 7.39 -0.21
C MET A 13 1.25 6.76 0.40
N LEU A 14 2.20 6.40 -0.46
CA LEU A 14 3.53 6.00 -0.02
C LEU A 14 4.34 7.25 0.30
N CYS A 15 5.11 7.21 1.39
CA CYS A 15 6.12 8.20 1.74
C CYS A 15 7.33 8.09 0.80
N SER A 16 7.17 8.30 -0.52
CA SER A 16 8.30 8.34 -1.45
C SER A 16 8.72 9.78 -1.75
N HIS A 17 10.02 10.00 -1.93
CA HIS A 17 10.57 11.26 -2.44
C HIS A 17 10.20 11.57 -3.90
N ASP A 18 9.57 10.61 -4.59
CA ASP A 18 9.25 10.74 -6.00
C ASP A 18 7.88 11.43 -6.20
N THR A 19 7.85 12.33 -7.18
CA THR A 19 6.83 13.36 -7.43
C THR A 19 5.47 12.83 -7.91
N GLY A 20 5.32 11.51 -8.00
CA GLY A 20 4.06 10.88 -8.35
C GLY A 20 3.20 10.62 -7.12
N THR A 21 2.33 11.57 -6.76
CA THR A 21 1.27 11.40 -5.74
C THR A 21 0.22 10.38 -6.23
N LYS A 22 0.58 9.10 -6.25
CA LYS A 22 -0.29 8.02 -6.71
C LYS A 22 -0.98 7.40 -5.50
N HIS A 23 -2.29 7.61 -5.40
CA HIS A 23 -3.12 6.92 -4.41
C HIS A 23 -3.05 5.42 -4.65
N ARG A 24 -2.83 4.66 -3.59
CA ARG A 24 -2.74 3.20 -3.60
C ARG A 24 -3.80 2.59 -2.72
N LEU A 25 -4.22 1.38 -3.05
CA LEU A 25 -5.14 0.61 -2.21
C LEU A 25 -4.36 -0.32 -1.28
N ILE A 26 -4.83 -0.45 -0.05
CA ILE A 26 -4.43 -1.54 0.84
C ILE A 26 -5.15 -2.82 0.40
N LEU A 27 -4.36 -3.82 0.02
CA LEU A 27 -4.81 -5.12 -0.44
C LEU A 27 -4.65 -6.22 0.62
N GLY A 28 -3.89 -5.96 1.68
CA GLY A 28 -3.68 -6.91 2.76
C GLY A 28 -2.97 -6.28 3.96
N ILE A 29 -3.11 -6.92 5.11
CA ILE A 29 -2.54 -6.50 6.39
C ILE A 29 -1.84 -7.70 7.01
N ALA A 30 -0.60 -7.53 7.44
CA ALA A 30 0.21 -8.56 8.06
C ALA A 30 0.83 -8.03 9.36
N LEU A 31 0.88 -8.90 10.37
CA LEU A 31 1.61 -8.65 11.61
C LEU A 31 2.90 -9.48 11.58
N VAL A 32 4.05 -8.80 11.51
CA VAL A 32 5.36 -9.46 11.50
C VAL A 32 6.20 -8.86 12.60
N ASN A 33 6.73 -9.69 13.50
CA ASN A 33 7.56 -9.25 14.63
C ASN A 33 6.94 -8.08 15.42
N ASN A 34 5.66 -8.22 15.79
CA ASN A 34 4.91 -7.20 16.53
C ASN A 34 4.82 -5.82 15.82
N SER A 35 5.03 -5.81 14.49
CA SER A 35 4.95 -4.61 13.66
C SER A 35 3.95 -4.82 12.52
N TRP A 36 3.15 -3.79 12.24
CA TRP A 36 2.17 -3.82 11.16
C TRP A 36 2.82 -3.54 9.81
N PHE A 37 2.53 -4.43 8.85
CA PHE A 37 2.88 -4.31 7.45
C PHE A 37 1.63 -4.38 6.58
N TYR A 38 1.71 -3.75 5.42
CA TYR A 38 0.59 -3.60 4.52
C TYR A 38 1.01 -4.02 3.12
N ILE A 39 0.17 -4.83 2.47
CA ILE A 39 0.28 -5.14 1.06
C ILE A 39 -0.42 -4.02 0.31
N VAL A 40 0.34 -3.25 -0.46
CA VAL A 40 -0.15 -2.04 -1.12
C VAL A 40 0.01 -2.19 -2.63
N GLU A 41 -0.99 -1.72 -3.36
CA GLU A 41 -0.98 -1.71 -4.81
C GLU A 41 0.18 -0.87 -5.39
N LEU A 42 0.98 -1.44 -6.29
CA LEU A 42 2.09 -0.75 -6.98
C LEU A 42 1.72 -0.30 -8.40
N ILE A 43 0.77 -0.96 -9.04
CA ILE A 43 0.28 -0.64 -10.38
C ILE A 43 -1.25 -0.65 -10.31
N SER A 44 -1.89 0.42 -10.78
CA SER A 44 -3.36 0.49 -10.76
C SER A 44 -3.96 -0.65 -11.61
N PRO A 45 -5.04 -1.30 -11.17
CA PRO A 45 -5.57 -2.46 -11.87
C PRO A 45 -6.29 -2.07 -13.17
N THR A 46 -6.59 -0.78 -13.34
CA THR A 46 -7.19 -0.18 -14.54
C THR A 46 -6.18 0.07 -15.66
N LEU A 47 -4.87 0.07 -15.36
CA LEU A 47 -3.80 0.16 -16.36
C LEU A 47 -3.54 -1.23 -16.99
N ILE A 48 -4.31 -1.49 -18.05
CA ILE A 48 -4.21 -2.52 -19.10
C ILE A 48 -3.16 -3.64 -18.92
N LYS A 49 -3.67 -4.88 -18.92
CA LYS A 49 -3.05 -6.19 -19.24
C LYS A 49 -1.56 -6.16 -19.61
N THR A 50 -0.68 -6.13 -18.61
CA THR A 50 0.67 -6.68 -18.77
C THR A 50 0.70 -8.06 -18.09
N PRO A 51 0.79 -9.16 -18.87
CA PRO A 51 0.68 -10.53 -18.33
C PRO A 51 1.87 -10.95 -17.46
N THR A 52 2.97 -10.19 -17.44
CA THR A 52 4.30 -10.69 -17.03
C THR A 52 5.00 -9.93 -15.91
N ILE A 53 4.34 -8.97 -15.24
CA ILE A 53 4.98 -8.24 -14.13
C ILE A 53 4.80 -9.02 -12.83
N SER A 54 5.90 -9.62 -12.36
CA SER A 54 5.99 -10.47 -11.16
C SER A 54 5.63 -9.76 -9.84
N ASN A 55 5.47 -8.43 -9.83
CA ASN A 55 5.20 -7.69 -8.59
C ASN A 55 4.21 -6.52 -8.80
N ARG A 56 2.91 -6.80 -8.65
CA ARG A 56 1.84 -5.78 -8.70
C ARG A 56 1.57 -5.11 -7.36
N PHE A 57 2.18 -5.62 -6.29
CA PHE A 57 2.00 -5.16 -4.94
C PHE A 57 3.36 -5.07 -4.24
N SER A 58 3.40 -4.29 -3.17
CA SER A 58 4.58 -4.14 -2.30
C SER A 58 4.17 -4.34 -0.86
N LEU A 59 5.03 -5.00 -0.08
CA LEU A 59 4.89 -5.08 1.36
C LEU A 59 5.62 -3.89 1.98
N VAL A 60 4.88 -3.01 2.64
CA VAL A 60 5.44 -1.79 3.24
C VAL A 60 5.11 -1.71 4.72
N GLY A 61 6.01 -1.10 5.49
CA GLY A 61 5.77 -0.85 6.90
C GLY A 61 4.77 0.29 7.10
N GLU A 62 4.06 0.27 8.24
CA GLU A 62 3.07 1.30 8.60
C GLU A 62 3.59 2.74 8.45
N LYS A 63 4.85 2.98 8.84
CA LYS A 63 5.49 4.30 8.79
C LYS A 63 5.73 4.83 7.37
N SER A 64 5.66 3.96 6.37
CA SER A 64 5.82 4.33 4.96
C SER A 64 4.49 4.74 4.32
N LEU A 65 3.39 4.77 5.09
CA LEU A 65 2.05 5.10 4.61
C LEU A 65 1.53 6.40 5.21
N MET A 66 0.83 7.16 4.36
CA MET A 66 0.08 8.34 4.76
C MET A 66 -1.38 8.22 4.34
N ARG A 67 -2.29 8.75 5.16
CA ARG A 67 -3.70 8.87 4.80
C ARG A 67 -3.88 9.91 3.69
N VAL A 68 -4.72 9.58 2.72
CA VAL A 68 -5.21 10.56 1.76
C VAL A 68 -6.23 11.45 2.47
N LYS A 69 -6.00 12.77 2.51
CA LYS A 69 -7.04 13.72 2.89
C LYS A 69 -7.97 13.90 1.70
N VAL A 70 -9.27 13.69 1.93
CA VAL A 70 -10.35 14.00 0.97
C VAL A 70 -10.68 15.48 1.07
#